data_AF-A0A7S4CMA0-F1
#
_entry.id   AF-A0A7S4CMA0-F1
#
_cell.length_a   1.000
_cell.length_b   1.000
_cell.length_c   1.000
_cell.angle_alpha   90.00
_cell.angle_beta   90.00
_cell.angle_gamma   90.00
#
_symmetry.space_group_name_H-M   'P 1'
#
loop_
_entity.id
_entity.type
_entity.pdbx_description
1 polymer ?
#
loop_
_entity_poly.entity_id
_entity_poly.type
_entity_poly.pdbx_seq_one_letter_code
_entity_poly.pdbx_strand_id
1 'polypeptide(L)'
;YMHGAAYSVYDLPCPKGWVNFSFSQVCSLYYREDPSVFLIGVRSMKSGRVTLNPRDSSISLGDTLIMMAKSREEALNLLYTSQHTMITARNAEDQLVEALLRE
;
A
#
# COMPACT_ATOMS: atom_id res chain seq x y z
N TYR A 1 -23.03 -4.34 14.95
CA TYR A 1 -21.95 -4.36 15.96
C TYR A 1 -21.07 -5.64 15.90
N MET A 2 -21.59 -6.83 15.54
CA MET A 2 -20.77 -8.07 15.51
C MET A 2 -19.76 -8.21 14.36
N HIS A 3 -19.78 -7.36 13.32
CA HIS A 3 -18.80 -7.43 12.22
C HIS A 3 -17.46 -6.72 12.49
N GLY A 4 -17.40 -5.79 13.46
CA GLY A 4 -16.15 -5.11 13.82
C GLY A 4 -15.23 -5.95 14.72
N ALA A 5 -15.77 -6.95 15.43
CA ALA A 5 -15.04 -7.80 16.37
C ALA A 5 -14.09 -8.82 15.71
N ALA A 6 -14.09 -8.92 14.38
CA ALA A 6 -13.26 -9.85 13.62
C ALA A 6 -12.00 -9.19 13.01
N TYR A 7 -11.82 -7.88 13.17
CA TYR A 7 -10.69 -7.16 12.60
C TYR A 7 -9.54 -7.06 13.59
N SER A 8 -8.33 -7.33 13.12
CA SER A 8 -7.09 -7.18 13.87
C SER A 8 -6.14 -6.25 13.14
N VAL A 9 -5.24 -5.61 13.89
CA VAL A 9 -4.19 -4.77 13.34
C VAL A 9 -2.93 -5.61 13.15
N TYR A 10 -2.33 -5.51 11.97
CA TYR A 10 -1.13 -6.22 11.57
C TYR A 10 -0.04 -5.26 11.10
N ASP A 11 1.17 -5.49 11.59
CA ASP A 11 2.39 -4.84 11.10
C ASP A 11 2.97 -5.70 9.96
N LEU A 12 2.90 -5.21 8.73
CA LEU A 12 3.34 -5.91 7.52
C LEU A 12 4.50 -5.18 6.84
N PRO A 13 5.51 -5.89 6.31
CA PRO A 13 6.62 -5.24 5.62
C PRO A 13 6.13 -4.56 4.34
N CYS A 14 6.54 -3.31 4.09
CA CYS A 14 6.26 -2.65 2.82
C CYS A 14 6.97 -3.39 1.67
N PRO A 15 6.25 -3.89 0.65
CA PRO A 15 6.90 -4.51 -0.50
C PRO A 15 7.66 -3.46 -1.33
N LYS A 16 8.73 -3.89 -1.99
CA LYS A 16 9.63 -3.00 -2.75
C LYS A 16 8.91 -2.20 -3.84
N GLY A 17 7.85 -2.76 -4.42
CA GLY A 17 7.08 -2.10 -5.49
C GLY A 17 6.21 -0.93 -5.01
N TRP A 18 6.10 -0.71 -3.70
CA TRP A 18 5.34 0.42 -3.13
C TRP A 18 6.23 1.61 -2.75
N VAL A 19 7.55 1.45 -2.90
CA VAL A 19 8.49 2.52 -2.62
C VAL A 19 8.22 3.68 -3.57
N ASN A 20 8.21 4.90 -3.02
CA ASN A 20 7.89 6.16 -3.70
C ASN A 20 6.41 6.42 -3.99
N PHE A 21 5.49 5.47 -3.75
CA PHE A 21 4.05 5.76 -3.80
C PHE A 21 3.61 6.59 -2.60
N SER A 22 2.67 7.51 -2.82
CA SER A 22 2.05 8.23 -1.72
C SER A 22 1.13 7.31 -0.94
N PHE A 23 1.07 7.50 0.37
CA PHE A 23 0.14 6.76 1.22
C PHE A 23 -1.31 6.80 0.72
N SER A 24 -1.78 7.96 0.24
CA SER A 24 -3.13 8.13 -0.29
C SER A 24 -3.42 7.31 -1.55
N GLN A 25 -2.44 7.19 -2.45
CA GLN A 25 -2.53 6.33 -3.64
C GLN A 25 -2.66 4.87 -3.23
N VAL A 26 -1.86 4.44 -2.26
CA VAL A 26 -1.87 3.07 -1.74
C VAL A 26 -3.21 2.74 -1.08
N CYS A 27 -3.72 3.60 -0.20
CA CYS A 27 -5.03 3.44 0.43
C CYS A 27 -6.15 3.34 -0.61
N SER A 28 -6.13 4.21 -1.62
CA SER A 28 -7.16 4.25 -2.66
C SER A 28 -7.19 2.97 -3.48
N LEU A 29 -6.02 2.35 -3.69
CA LEU A 29 -5.93 1.10 -4.43
C LEU A 29 -6.43 -0.09 -3.62
N TYR A 30 -5.98 -0.23 -2.37
CA TYR A 30 -6.46 -1.31 -1.50
C TYR A 30 -7.97 -1.27 -1.30
N TYR A 31 -8.52 -0.08 -1.06
CA TYR A 31 -9.96 0.06 -0.86
C TYR A 31 -10.78 -0.31 -2.12
N ARG A 32 -10.21 -0.15 -3.32
CA ARG A 32 -10.85 -0.56 -4.57
C ARG A 32 -10.78 -2.07 -4.80
N GLU A 33 -9.65 -2.69 -4.48
CA GLU A 33 -9.46 -4.14 -4.67
C GLU A 33 -10.19 -4.95 -3.60
N ASP A 34 -10.10 -4.55 -2.33
CA ASP A 34 -10.82 -5.18 -1.23
C ASP A 34 -11.20 -4.14 -0.15
N PRO A 35 -12.49 -3.78 -0.02
CA PRO A 35 -12.95 -2.80 0.95
C PRO A 35 -12.89 -3.31 2.40
N SER A 36 -12.49 -4.57 2.62
CA SER A 36 -12.31 -5.14 3.96
C SER A 36 -10.90 -4.93 4.51
N VAL A 37 -9.93 -4.50 3.70
CA VAL A 37 -8.55 -4.27 4.15
C VAL A 37 -8.25 -2.78 4.17
N PHE A 38 -7.78 -2.29 5.32
CA PHE A 38 -7.52 -0.87 5.54
C PHE A 38 -6.05 -0.62 5.87
N LEU A 39 -5.39 0.23 5.09
CA LEU A 39 -4.10 0.78 5.46
C LEU A 39 -4.31 1.97 6.41
N ILE A 40 -3.78 1.88 7.62
CA ILE A 40 -4.01 2.85 8.71
C ILE A 40 -2.83 3.81 8.86
N GLY A 41 -1.61 3.30 8.69
CA GLY A 41 -0.41 4.09 8.90
C GLY A 41 0.86 3.39 8.47
N VAL A 42 1.97 4.08 8.70
CA VAL A 42 3.31 3.60 8.36
C VAL A 42 4.23 3.81 9.55
N ARG A 43 5.01 2.79 9.87
CA ARG A 43 6.13 2.87 10.80
C ARG A 43 7.41 3.04 9.99
N SER A 44 8.02 4.21 10.15
CA SER A 44 9.27 4.54 9.48
C SER A 44 10.43 3.71 10.03
N MET A 45 11.16 3.03 9.16
CA MET A 45 12.34 2.25 9.57
C MET A 45 13.50 3.15 10.02
N LYS A 46 13.67 4.30 9.36
CA LYS A 46 14.75 5.26 9.64
C LYS A 46 14.60 5.94 11.00
N SER A 47 13.37 6.26 11.40
CA SER A 47 13.09 7.05 12.60
C SER A 47 12.39 6.27 13.71
N GLY A 48 11.92 5.05 13.43
CA GLY A 48 11.07 4.26 14.32
C GLY A 48 9.68 4.84 14.56
N ARG A 49 9.36 6.02 14.01
CA ARG A 49 8.11 6.74 14.25
C ARG A 49 6.96 6.09 13.51
N VAL A 50 5.84 5.91 14.22
CA VAL A 50 4.56 5.56 13.64
C VAL A 50 3.84 6.84 13.24
N THR A 51 3.46 6.94 11.97
CA THR A 51 2.62 8.02 11.45
C THR A 51 1.31 7.42 10.98
N LEU A 52 0.21 7.85 11.60
CA LEU A 52 -1.13 7.44 11.21
C LEU A 52 -1.66 8.38 10.13
N ASN A 53 -2.26 7.79 9.09
CA ASN A 53 -2.79 8.51 7.93
C ASN A 53 -1.88 9.64 7.40
N PRO A 54 -0.62 9.35 7.04
CA PRO A 54 0.33 10.36 6.58
C PRO A 54 -0.18 11.07 5.32
N ARG A 55 -0.11 12.39 5.34
CA ARG A 55 -0.75 13.31 4.38
C ARG A 55 0.05 13.48 3.08
N ASP A 56 0.29 12.38 2.38
CA ASP A 56 1.15 12.28 1.17
C ASP A 56 2.66 12.20 1.46
N SER A 57 3.04 11.34 2.40
CA SER A 57 4.43 10.90 2.51
C SER A 57 4.66 9.71 1.58
N SER A 58 5.78 9.73 0.85
CA SER A 58 6.23 8.56 0.09
C SER A 58 6.62 7.45 1.05
N ILE A 59 6.10 6.25 0.80
CA ILE A 59 6.50 5.06 1.55
C ILE A 59 7.95 4.73 1.20
N SER A 60 8.79 4.57 2.22
CA SER A 60 10.21 4.28 2.03
C SER A 60 10.49 2.79 2.07
N LEU A 61 11.57 2.39 1.41
CA LEU A 61 12.05 1.02 1.48
C LEU A 61 12.36 0.64 2.95
N GLY A 62 11.82 -0.50 3.38
CA GLY A 62 12.02 -1.02 4.73
C GLY A 62 11.00 -0.53 5.75
N ASP A 63 10.13 0.42 5.40
CA ASP A 63 9.03 0.82 6.27
C ASP A 63 8.05 -0.34 6.50
N THR A 64 7.35 -0.28 7.62
CA THR A 64 6.31 -1.26 7.97
C THR A 64 4.94 -0.60 7.81
N LEU A 65 4.05 -1.26 7.10
CA LEU A 65 2.67 -0.86 6.90
C LEU A 65 1.82 -1.39 8.05
N ILE A 66 1.01 -0.51 8.64
CA ILE A 66 0.07 -0.85 9.69
C ILE A 66 -1.29 -1.00 9.04
N MET A 67 -1.77 -2.25 8.97
CA MET A 67 -2.98 -2.61 8.25
C MET A 67 -4.01 -3.23 9.20
N MET A 68 -5.29 -3.07 8.87
CA MET A 68 -6.40 -3.74 9.56
C MET A 68 -7.14 -4.62 8.56
N ALA A 69 -7.31 -5.89 8.93
CA ALA A 69 -7.95 -6.92 8.13
C ALA A 69 -8.53 -8.01 9.05
N LYS A 70 -9.28 -8.98 8.51
CA LYS A 70 -9.82 -10.09 9.31
C LYS A 70 -8.77 -11.16 9.58
N SER A 71 -7.79 -11.30 8.69
CA SER A 71 -6.64 -12.18 8.87
C SER A 71 -5.36 -11.53 8.34
N ARG A 72 -4.22 -12.04 8.82
CA ARG A 72 -2.91 -11.60 8.34
C ARG A 72 -2.70 -12.01 6.89
N GLU A 73 -3.20 -13.18 6.51
CA GLU A 73 -3.12 -13.76 5.19
C GLU A 73 -3.88 -12.92 4.16
N GLU A 74 -5.08 -12.44 4.50
CA GLU A 74 -5.89 -11.55 3.66
C GLU A 74 -5.15 -10.24 3.37
N ALA A 75 -4.60 -9.61 4.40
CA ALA A 75 -3.81 -8.39 4.25
C ALA A 75 -2.55 -8.61 3.42
N LEU A 76 -1.82 -9.72 3.62
CA LEU A 76 -0.63 -10.05 2.84
C LEU A 76 -0.96 -10.36 1.38
N ASN A 77 -2.03 -11.11 1.12
CA ASN A 77 -2.44 -11.45 -0.25
C ASN A 77 -2.73 -10.17 -1.04
N LEU A 78 -3.54 -9.28 -0.48
CA LEU A 78 -3.83 -7.99 -1.11
C LEU A 78 -2.55 -7.18 -1.35
N LEU A 79 -1.68 -7.10 -0.34
CA LEU A 79 -0.42 -6.36 -0.39
C LEU A 79 0.44 -6.74 -1.62
N TYR A 80 0.53 -8.04 -1.94
CA TYR A 80 1.32 -8.54 -3.06
C TYR A 80 0.57 -8.52 -4.40
N THR A 81 -0.74 -8.83 -4.41
CA THR A 81 -1.54 -8.78 -5.65
C THR A 81 -1.64 -7.35 -6.18
N SER A 82 -1.99 -6.40 -5.31
CA SER A 82 -2.04 -4.97 -5.62
C SER A 82 -0.69 -4.41 -6.11
N GLN A 83 0.43 -4.93 -5.60
CA GLN A 83 1.78 -4.54 -6.02
C GLN A 83 2.00 -4.86 -7.51
N HIS A 84 1.58 -6.05 -7.95
CA HIS A 84 1.73 -6.48 -9.34
C HIS A 84 0.88 -5.62 -10.28
N THR A 85 -0.37 -5.31 -9.89
CA THR A 85 -1.25 -4.39 -10.63
C THR A 85 -0.58 -3.03 -10.83
N MET A 86 -0.01 -2.47 -9.77
CA MET A 86 0.61 -1.13 -9.79
C MET A 86 1.91 -1.06 -10.59
N ILE A 87 2.80 -2.04 -10.44
CA ILE A 87 4.01 -2.11 -11.27
C ILE A 87 3.65 -2.19 -12.75
N THR A 88 2.61 -2.97 -13.08
CA THR A 88 2.15 -3.14 -14.46
C THR A 88 1.55 -1.84 -15.01
N ALA A 89 0.70 -1.17 -14.23
CA ALA A 89 0.13 0.13 -14.61
C ALA A 89 1.21 1.20 -14.80
N ARG A 90 2.21 1.26 -13.90
CA ARG A 90 3.30 2.22 -13.99
C ARG A 90 4.18 2.00 -15.21
N ASN A 91 4.54 0.75 -15.49
CA ASN A 91 5.32 0.42 -16.68
C ASN A 91 4.57 0.77 -17.98
N ALA A 92 3.25 0.61 -18.01
CA ALA A 92 2.44 0.99 -19.15
C ALA A 92 2.40 2.51 -19.36
N GLU A 93 2.27 3.30 -18.28
CA GLU A 93 2.39 4.77 -18.35
C GLU A 93 3.77 5.21 -18.84
N ASP A 94 4.84 4.64 -18.29
CA ASP A 94 6.22 5.00 -18.66
C ASP A 94 6.49 4.65 -20.14
N GLN A 95 5.98 3.53 -20.66
CA GLN A 95 6.05 3.18 -22.09
C GLN A 95 5.29 4.18 -22.97
N LEU A 96 4.14 4.66 -22.51
CA LEU A 96 3.30 5.59 -23.26
C LEU A 96 3.95 6.98 -23.31
N VAL A 97 4.57 7.42 -22.21
CA VAL A 97 5.38 8.66 -22.15
C VAL A 97 6.61 8.55 -23.04
N GLU A 98 7.33 7.42 -23.03
CA GLU A 98 8.47 7.22 -23.93
C GLU A 98 8.07 7.23 -25.41
N ALA A 99 6.91 6.68 -25.75
CA ALA A 99 6.40 6.70 -27.12
C ALA A 99 6.09 8.13 -27.58
N LEU A 100 5.44 8.94 -26.73
CA LEU A 100 5.09 10.34 -27.01
C LEU A 100 6.32 11.27 -27.14
N LEU A 101 7.44 10.95 -26.48
CA LEU A 101 8.67 11.74 -26.56
C LEU A 101 9.54 11.40 -27.79
N ARG A 102 9.20 10.34 -28.52
CA ARG A 102 9.91 9.90 -29.74
C ARG A 102 9.25 10.37 -31.04
N GLU A 103 8.09 11.04 -30.96
CA GLU A 103 7.40 11.74 -32.05
C GLU A 103 7.76 13.23 -32.08
#